data_AF-A0A7S4MIN0-F1
#
_entry.id   AF-A0A7S4MIN0-F1
#
_cell.length_a   1.000
_cell.length_b   1.000
_cell.length_c   1.000
_cell.angle_alpha   90.00
_cell.angle_beta   90.00
_cell.angle_gamma   90.00
#
_symmetry.space_group_name_H-M   'P 1'
#
loop_
_entity.id
_entity.type
_entity.pdbx_description
1 polymer ?
#
loop_
_entity_poly.entity_id
_entity_poly.type
_entity_poly.pdbx_seq_one_letter_code
_entity_poly.pdbx_strand_id
1 'polypeptide(L)'
;NGNGNGGGYYDSLLFATVAESDPYSYTQALRAERARRRAERLAPYIESLRAARTDLARERVFVFLNAGGWGGYGGESIVSLPAGASVLDALREEERRTGVDALGLASRGERERGEGEGGGEGEGEGEGQGRSSGSGRRR
;
A
#
# COMPACT_ATOMS: atom_id res chain seq x y z
N ASN A 1 -45.10 -35.24 -13.22
CA ASN A 1 -45.34 -33.86 -12.75
C ASN A 1 -44.88 -32.88 -13.81
N GLY A 2 -45.72 -32.69 -14.83
CA GLY A 2 -45.57 -31.60 -15.79
C GLY A 2 -46.33 -30.39 -15.26
N ASN A 3 -45.78 -29.20 -15.45
CA ASN A 3 -46.52 -27.97 -15.31
C ASN A 3 -46.26 -27.13 -16.55
N GLY A 4 -47.01 -27.44 -17.61
CA GLY A 4 -47.22 -26.53 -18.71
C GLY A 4 -48.32 -25.56 -18.29
N ASN A 5 -48.04 -24.26 -18.33
CA ASN A 5 -49.08 -23.26 -18.35
C ASN A 5 -48.93 -22.46 -19.64
N GLY A 6 -49.80 -22.78 -20.59
CA GLY A 6 -50.01 -22.00 -21.80
C GLY A 6 -51.11 -20.97 -21.60
N GLY A 7 -51.26 -20.10 -22.61
CA GLY A 7 -52.35 -19.12 -22.72
C GLY A 7 -51.89 -17.73 -22.28
N GLY A 8 -52.05 -16.68 -23.07
CA GLY A 8 -52.75 -16.56 -24.33
C GLY A 8 -52.49 -15.18 -24.93
N TYR A 9 -52.89 -15.10 -26.20
CA TYR A 9 -52.82 -13.95 -27.07
C TYR A 9 -53.56 -12.74 -26.49
N TYR A 10 -52.87 -11.61 -26.44
CA TYR A 10 -53.48 -10.31 -26.73
C TYR A 10 -52.72 -9.73 -27.92
N ASP A 11 -53.24 -10.02 -29.11
CA ASP A 11 -53.08 -9.12 -30.24
C ASP A 11 -54.16 -8.05 -30.08
N SER A 12 -53.75 -6.89 -29.56
CA SER A 12 -54.58 -5.69 -29.48
C SER A 12 -53.78 -4.55 -30.10
N LEU A 13 -53.88 -4.50 -31.43
CA LEU A 13 -53.85 -3.33 -32.29
C LEU A 13 -53.63 -1.99 -31.57
N LEU A 14 -52.44 -1.44 -31.80
CA LEU A 14 -52.23 -0.12 -32.39
C LEU A 14 -53.35 0.89 -32.08
N PHE A 15 -53.22 1.70 -31.03
CA PHE A 15 -53.53 3.14 -31.04
C PHE A 15 -53.08 3.80 -29.73
N ALA A 16 -52.21 4.80 -29.87
CA ALA A 16 -51.85 5.83 -28.89
C ALA A 16 -51.21 5.30 -27.58
N THR A 17 -50.02 5.73 -27.20
CA THR A 17 -49.59 7.12 -27.16
C THR A 17 -48.08 7.18 -27.38
N VAL A 18 -47.62 8.35 -27.81
CA VAL A 18 -46.30 8.87 -27.42
C VAL A 18 -46.20 8.65 -25.91
N ALA A 19 -45.63 7.52 -25.49
CA ALA A 19 -45.44 7.22 -24.08
C ALA A 19 -44.52 8.31 -23.57
N GLU A 20 -45.11 9.18 -22.75
CA GLU A 20 -44.48 10.28 -22.06
C GLU A 20 -43.08 9.85 -21.67
N SER A 21 -42.07 10.50 -22.25
CA SER A 21 -40.69 10.23 -21.86
C SER A 21 -40.61 10.57 -20.39
N ASP A 22 -40.61 9.55 -19.51
CA ASP A 22 -40.47 9.76 -18.08
C ASP A 22 -39.23 10.64 -17.88
N PRO A 23 -39.37 11.88 -17.36
CA PRO A 23 -38.25 12.81 -17.24
C PRO A 23 -37.13 12.22 -16.35
N TYR A 24 -37.49 11.25 -15.51
CA TYR A 24 -36.56 10.49 -14.67
C TYR A 24 -35.68 9.50 -15.45
N SER A 25 -36.17 8.89 -16.53
CA SER A 25 -35.38 7.97 -17.38
C SER A 25 -34.22 8.67 -18.06
N TYR A 26 -34.47 9.87 -18.58
CA TYR A 26 -33.43 10.71 -19.21
C TYR A 26 -32.33 11.10 -18.23
N THR A 27 -32.69 11.49 -16.99
CA THR A 27 -31.70 11.86 -15.98
C THR A 27 -30.85 10.68 -15.51
N GLN A 28 -31.40 9.46 -15.47
CA GLN A 28 -30.65 8.25 -15.15
C GLN A 28 -29.65 7.90 -16.26
N ALA A 29 -30.07 7.98 -17.53
CA ALA A 29 -29.18 7.77 -18.67
C ALA A 29 -28.00 8.76 -18.66
N LEU A 30 -28.26 10.03 -18.33
CA LEU A 30 -27.23 11.07 -18.22
C LEU A 30 -26.25 10.83 -17.07
N ARG A 31 -26.72 10.31 -15.94
CA ARG A 31 -25.86 9.92 -14.81
C ARG A 31 -24.99 8.72 -15.17
N ALA A 32 -25.57 7.71 -15.82
CA ALA A 32 -24.85 6.53 -16.29
C ALA A 32 -23.76 6.89 -17.31
N GLU A 33 -24.08 7.78 -18.26
CA GLU A 33 -23.13 8.28 -19.26
C GLU A 33 -21.97 9.05 -18.61
N ARG A 34 -22.27 9.92 -17.64
CA ARG A 34 -21.22 10.62 -16.87
C ARG A 34 -20.35 9.65 -16.07
N ALA A 35 -20.93 8.60 -15.49
CA ALA A 35 -20.20 7.57 -14.77
C ALA A 35 -19.28 6.78 -15.73
N ARG A 36 -19.77 6.41 -16.92
CA ARG A 36 -18.96 5.77 -17.97
C ARG A 36 -17.77 6.63 -18.39
N ARG A 37 -18.01 7.90 -18.74
CA ARG A 37 -16.92 8.82 -19.12
C ARG A 37 -15.89 9.01 -18.01
N ARG A 38 -16.33 9.05 -16.74
CA ARG A 38 -15.41 9.08 -15.60
C ARG A 38 -14.61 7.78 -15.49
N ALA A 39 -15.25 6.63 -15.64
CA ALA A 39 -14.59 5.33 -15.60
C ALA A 39 -13.56 5.19 -16.73
N GLU A 40 -13.90 5.57 -17.96
CA GLU A 40 -12.99 5.57 -19.11
C GLU A 40 -11.78 6.49 -18.89
N ARG A 41 -12.00 7.68 -18.32
CA ARG A 41 -10.91 8.60 -17.97
C ARG A 41 -10.01 8.07 -16.86
N LEU A 42 -10.55 7.31 -15.92
CA LEU A 42 -9.81 6.74 -14.80
C LEU A 42 -9.17 5.39 -15.13
N ALA A 43 -9.66 4.69 -16.15
CA ALA A 43 -9.17 3.38 -16.58
C ALA A 43 -7.64 3.31 -16.71
N PRO A 44 -6.94 4.21 -17.43
CA PRO A 44 -5.48 4.11 -17.58
C PRO A 44 -4.74 4.28 -16.25
N TYR A 45 -5.24 5.11 -15.35
CA TYR A 45 -4.63 5.30 -14.03
C TYR A 45 -4.82 4.05 -13.16
N ILE A 46 -6.01 3.46 -13.18
CA ILE A 46 -6.30 2.21 -12.46
C ILE A 46 -5.41 1.08 -13.00
N GLU A 47 -5.22 0.99 -14.32
CA GLU A 47 -4.32 0.01 -14.92
C GLU A 47 -2.87 0.24 -14.52
N SER A 48 -2.37 1.48 -14.55
CA SER A 48 -1.02 1.81 -14.10
C SER A 48 -0.79 1.47 -12.62
N LEU A 49 -1.78 1.73 -11.75
CA LEU A 49 -1.74 1.37 -10.33
C LEU A 49 -1.78 -0.15 -10.14
N ARG A 50 -2.57 -0.87 -10.94
CA ARG A 50 -2.60 -2.34 -10.91
C ARG A 50 -1.25 -2.91 -11.31
N ALA A 51 -0.65 -2.42 -12.39
CA ALA A 51 0.67 -2.85 -12.85
C ALA A 51 1.76 -2.54 -11.80
N ALA A 52 1.82 -1.31 -11.29
CA ALA A 52 2.77 -0.93 -10.24
C ALA A 52 2.57 -1.75 -8.95
N ARG A 53 1.31 -2.06 -8.59
CA ARG A 53 1.01 -2.93 -7.44
C ARG A 53 1.47 -4.37 -7.67
N THR A 54 1.34 -4.89 -8.89
CA THR A 54 1.85 -6.24 -9.21
C THR A 54 3.38 -6.29 -9.14
N ASP A 55 4.07 -5.22 -9.52
CA ASP A 55 5.53 -5.15 -9.40
C ASP A 55 5.95 -5.05 -7.94
N LEU A 56 5.30 -4.19 -7.15
CA LEU A 56 5.57 -4.07 -5.71
C LEU A 56 5.35 -5.39 -4.96
N ALA A 57 4.28 -6.13 -5.29
CA ALA A 57 3.99 -7.42 -4.68
C ALA A 57 4.95 -8.54 -5.13
N ARG A 58 5.61 -8.37 -6.28
CA ARG A 58 6.65 -9.31 -6.77
C ARG A 58 8.01 -9.00 -6.17
N GLU A 59 8.30 -7.73 -5.90
CA GLU A 59 9.60 -7.28 -5.40
C GLU A 59 9.69 -7.30 -3.88
N ARG A 60 8.56 -7.14 -3.17
CA ARG A 60 8.54 -7.00 -1.71
C ARG A 60 7.49 -7.88 -1.05
N VAL A 61 7.86 -8.41 0.11
CA VAL A 61 6.98 -9.14 1.04
C VAL A 61 6.79 -8.29 2.29
N PHE A 62 5.54 -8.17 2.73
CA PHE A 62 5.18 -7.47 3.96
C PHE A 62 4.86 -8.51 5.04
N VAL A 63 5.61 -8.49 6.13
CA VAL A 63 5.44 -9.38 7.28
C VAL A 63 4.83 -8.57 8.41
N PHE A 64 3.69 -9.04 8.91
CA PHE A 64 3.00 -8.46 10.06
C PHE A 64 3.44 -9.22 11.30
N LEU A 65 4.17 -8.56 12.17
CA LEU A 65 4.66 -9.10 13.43
C LEU A 65 3.73 -8.62 14.54
N ASN A 66 3.16 -9.56 15.27
CA ASN A 66 2.45 -9.28 16.50
C ASN A 66 3.40 -9.56 17.66
N ALA A 67 3.94 -8.49 18.26
CA ALA A 67 4.66 -8.60 19.51
C ALA A 67 3.63 -8.84 20.63
N GLY A 68 3.29 -10.11 20.85
CA GLY A 68 2.30 -10.54 21.85
C GLY A 68 2.72 -10.20 23.28
N GLY A 69 2.62 -8.92 23.65
CA GLY A 69 2.76 -8.45 25.02
C GLY A 69 1.53 -8.85 25.82
N TRP A 70 1.74 -9.51 26.97
CA TRP A 70 0.71 -9.80 27.96
C TRP A 70 0.18 -8.49 28.54
N GLY A 71 -0.75 -7.85 27.83
CA GLY A 71 -1.35 -6.60 28.26
C GLY A 71 -1.73 -5.67 27.12
N GLY A 72 -2.41 -6.14 26.07
CA GLY A 72 -3.22 -5.32 25.14
C GLY A 72 -2.53 -4.20 24.33
N TYR A 73 -1.27 -3.86 24.62
CA TYR A 73 -0.49 -2.79 24.01
C TYR A 73 0.72 -3.34 23.24
N GLY A 74 0.64 -4.60 22.80
CA GLY A 74 1.61 -5.17 21.87
C GLY A 74 1.52 -4.41 20.54
N GLY A 75 2.57 -3.66 20.20
CA GLY A 75 2.63 -2.93 18.95
C GLY A 75 2.57 -3.89 17.77
N GLU A 76 1.65 -3.65 16.84
CA GLU A 76 1.68 -4.31 15.53
C GLU A 76 2.80 -3.67 14.72
N SER A 77 3.81 -4.46 14.36
CA SER A 77 4.90 -4.00 13.52
C SER A 77 4.79 -4.59 12.12
N ILE A 78 4.96 -3.74 11.11
CA ILE A 78 4.95 -4.15 9.71
C ILE A 78 6.37 -3.99 9.17
N VAL A 79 6.96 -5.10 8.76
CA VAL A 79 8.28 -5.14 8.16
C VAL A 79 8.13 -5.38 6.66
N SER A 80 8.74 -4.52 5.85
CA SER A 80 8.82 -4.72 4.40
C SER A 80 10.20 -5.26 4.04
N LEU A 81 10.23 -6.39 3.33
CA LEU A 81 11.43 -7.12 2.95
C LEU A 81 11.44 -7.36 1.44
N PRO A 82 12.61 -7.56 0.81
CA PRO A 82 12.67 -8.01 -0.57
C PRO A 82 12.06 -9.41 -0.71
N ALA A 83 11.56 -9.72 -1.91
CA ALA A 83 11.05 -11.04 -2.23
C ALA A 83 12.15 -12.11 -2.08
N GLY A 84 11.77 -13.26 -1.52
CA GLY A 84 12.70 -14.33 -1.18
C GLY A 84 13.36 -14.19 0.20
N ALA A 85 13.15 -13.09 0.92
CA ALA A 85 13.58 -12.96 2.31
C ALA A 85 12.88 -13.99 3.22
N SER A 86 13.59 -14.45 4.24
CA SER A 86 13.07 -15.42 5.21
C SER A 86 12.36 -14.73 6.38
N VAL A 87 11.55 -15.49 7.13
CA VAL A 87 10.93 -14.99 8.37
C VAL A 87 11.99 -14.56 9.39
N LEU A 88 13.15 -15.21 9.42
CA LEU A 88 14.25 -14.83 10.31
C LEU A 88 14.82 -13.44 9.96
N ASP A 89 14.81 -13.07 8.68
CA ASP A 89 15.22 -11.73 8.26
C ASP A 89 14.23 -10.68 8.76
N ALA A 90 12.93 -10.99 8.81
CA ALA A 90 11.92 -10.12 9.40
C ALA A 90 12.15 -9.89 10.90
N LEU A 91 12.45 -10.96 11.64
CA LEU A 91 12.73 -10.89 13.07
C LEU A 91 14.02 -10.10 13.36
N ARG A 92 15.08 -10.31 12.57
CA ARG A 92 16.32 -9.54 12.68
C ARG A 92 16.15 -8.06 12.33
N GLU A 93 15.30 -7.75 11.37
CA GLU A 93 14.98 -6.37 11.00
C GLU A 93 14.19 -5.68 12.13
N GLU A 94 13.26 -6.41 12.75
CA GLU A 94 12.49 -5.92 13.90
C GLU A 94 13.38 -5.72 15.14
N GLU A 95 14.28 -6.66 15.43
CA GLU A 95 15.27 -6.54 16.50
C GLU A 95 16.18 -5.33 16.29
N ARG A 96 16.64 -5.09 15.05
CA ARG A 96 17.42 -3.88 14.71
C ARG A 96 16.65 -2.58 14.90
N ARG A 97 15.32 -2.58 14.71
CA ARG A 97 14.47 -1.40 14.90
C ARG A 97 14.12 -1.14 16.35
N THR A 98 13.82 -2.19 17.11
CA THR A 98 13.30 -2.09 18.48
C THR A 98 14.40 -2.20 19.53
N GLY A 99 15.54 -2.81 19.19
CA GLY A 99 16.62 -3.12 20.13
C GLY A 99 16.29 -4.27 21.10
N VAL A 100 15.16 -4.94 20.91
CA VAL A 100 14.69 -6.06 21.74
C VAL A 100 14.83 -7.33 20.91
N ASP A 101 15.38 -8.40 21.49
CA ASP A 101 15.45 -9.67 20.79
C ASP A 101 14.03 -10.09 20.41
N ALA A 102 13.89 -10.69 19.23
CA ALA A 102 12.59 -11.12 18.71
C ALA A 102 11.82 -12.11 19.63
N LEU A 103 12.47 -12.63 20.67
CA LEU A 103 11.90 -13.46 21.73
C LEU A 103 11.39 -12.65 22.95
N GLY A 104 11.40 -11.32 22.89
CA GLY A 104 11.01 -10.46 24.01
C GLY A 104 11.99 -10.51 25.18
N LEU A 105 13.18 -11.12 24.98
CA LEU A 105 14.27 -11.05 25.93
C LEU A 105 15.00 -9.74 25.64
N ALA A 106 14.98 -8.82 26.60
CA ALA A 106 15.86 -7.67 26.52
C ALA A 106 17.27 -8.20 26.33
N SER A 107 17.90 -7.84 25.21
CA SER A 107 19.29 -8.16 24.93
C SER A 107 20.08 -7.70 26.15
N ARG A 108 20.57 -8.68 26.92
CA ARG A 108 21.31 -8.44 28.14
C ARG A 108 22.63 -7.87 27.67
N GLY A 109 22.65 -6.56 27.50
CA GLY A 109 23.83 -5.79 27.18
C GLY A 109 24.81 -5.98 28.32
N GLU A 110 25.66 -6.99 28.19
CA GLU A 110 26.97 -7.04 28.83
C GLU A 110 27.79 -5.87 28.27
N ARG A 111 27.46 -4.66 28.72
CA ARG A 111 28.36 -3.51 28.72
C ARG A 111 29.20 -3.60 30.01
N GLU A 112 29.90 -4.71 30.18
CA GLU A 112 31.15 -4.71 30.97
C GLU A 112 32.27 -4.46 29.98
N ARG A 113 32.40 -3.22 29.50
CA ARG A 113 33.66 -2.74 28.94
C ARG A 113 34.20 -1.73 29.93
N GLY A 114 35.28 -2.17 30.57
CA GLY A 114 35.94 -1.50 31.66
C GLY A 114 36.24 -0.05 31.37
N GLU A 115 36.23 0.69 32.47
CA GLU A 115 36.83 1.99 32.63
C GLU A 115 38.32 1.88 32.25
N GLY A 116 38.61 2.07 30.98
CA GLY A 116 39.94 2.34 30.46
C GLY A 116 40.13 3.83 30.45
N GLU A 117 40.74 4.35 31.52
CA GLU A 117 41.36 5.67 31.54
C GLU A 117 42.31 5.78 30.34
N GLY A 118 42.04 6.74 29.46
CA GLY A 118 42.82 6.97 28.25
C GLY A 118 42.67 8.40 27.81
N GLY A 119 43.37 9.30 28.51
CA GLY A 119 43.56 10.68 28.10
C GLY A 119 44.19 10.75 26.71
N GLY A 120 43.69 11.69 25.90
CA GLY A 120 44.15 11.91 24.54
C GLY A 120 43.52 13.17 23.98
N GLU A 121 43.85 14.31 24.59
CA GLU A 121 43.70 15.62 23.97
C GLU A 121 44.65 15.67 22.77
N GLY A 122 44.09 15.64 21.57
CA GLY A 122 44.80 15.74 20.31
C GLY A 122 44.03 16.66 19.39
N GLU A 123 44.33 17.95 19.52
CA GLU A 123 43.93 19.02 18.61
C GLU A 123 44.36 18.66 17.18
N GLY A 124 43.41 18.64 16.26
CA GLY A 124 43.64 18.38 14.84
C GLY A 124 42.80 19.33 14.02
N GLU A 125 43.24 20.58 13.93
CA GLU A 125 42.75 21.57 12.98
C GLU A 125 43.00 21.07 11.55
N GLY A 126 41.93 20.70 10.86
CA GLY A 126 41.94 20.30 9.46
C GLY A 126 41.07 21.22 8.63
N GLU A 127 41.55 22.43 8.36
CA GLU A 127 40.95 23.35 7.39
C GLU A 127 41.03 22.75 5.97
N GLY A 128 39.93 22.20 5.50
CA GLY A 128 39.77 21.72 4.12
C GLY A 128 38.86 22.62 3.31
N GLN A 129 39.37 23.78 2.89
CA GLN A 129 38.71 24.62 1.89
C GLN A 129 38.70 23.91 0.52
N GLY A 130 37.51 23.66 -0.02
CA GLY A 130 37.33 23.02 -1.33
C GLY A 130 36.14 23.60 -2.08
N ARG A 131 36.31 24.79 -2.66
CA ARG A 131 35.40 25.39 -3.64
C ARG A 131 35.36 24.52 -4.91
N SER A 132 34.18 24.31 -5.49
CA SER A 132 33.93 24.73 -6.88
C SER A 132 32.50 24.46 -7.34
N SER A 133 31.87 25.54 -7.76
CA SER A 133 30.72 25.68 -8.64
C SER A 133 30.66 24.70 -9.82
N GLY A 134 29.50 24.10 -10.04
CA GLY A 134 29.15 23.38 -11.27
C GLY A 134 27.79 23.82 -11.80
N SER A 135 27.80 24.81 -12.68
CA SER A 135 26.65 25.28 -13.45
C SER A 135 26.16 24.21 -14.44
N GLY A 136 24.86 23.89 -14.42
CA GLY A 136 24.26 22.89 -15.32
C GLY A 136 22.94 23.36 -15.94
N ARG A 137 23.05 24.25 -16.92
CA ARG A 137 21.99 24.76 -17.80
C ARG A 137 21.66 23.71 -18.87
N ARG A 138 20.38 23.39 -19.09
CA ARG A 138 19.79 22.84 -20.35
C ARG A 138 18.27 22.80 -20.16
N ARG A 139 17.58 23.78 -20.76
CA ARG A 139 16.77 23.72 -22.00
C ARG A 139 15.36 23.21 -21.73
#